data_AF-A0A9X2S0J3-F1
#
_entry.id   AF-A0A9X2S0J3-F1
#
_cell.length_a   1.000
_cell.length_b   1.000
_cell.length_c   1.000
_cell.angle_alpha   90.00
_cell.angle_beta   90.00
_cell.angle_gamma   90.00
#
_symmetry.space_group_name_H-M   'P 1'
#
loop_
_entity.id
_entity.type
_entity.pdbx_description
1 polymer ?
#
loop_
_entity_poly.entity_id
_entity_poly.type
_entity_poly.pdbx_seq_one_letter_code
_entity_poly.pdbx_strand_id
1 'polypeptide(L)'
;MILKKRHVLGLIIMIGLTFIGVDHFTKSRDSLSYIDEKDKVYEIKENDYGQTYGSELSTKEYDDGPDLISVEMNNGETGYVYRDDFYDNANQPNNPDEAVEYMKTVEKNIKKYGYYKSIVAYKEDGKTKIGTFKIGGN
;
A
#
# COMPACT_ATOMS: atom_id res chain seq x y z
N MET A 1 43.63 0.94 -55.18
CA MET A 1 43.48 -0.19 -54.22
C MET A 1 42.12 -0.05 -53.55
N ILE A 2 41.19 -0.93 -53.90
CA ILE A 2 39.75 -0.82 -53.59
C ILE A 2 39.49 -1.44 -52.21
N LEU A 3 39.22 -0.60 -51.20
CA LEU A 3 38.78 -1.08 -49.88
C LEU A 3 37.38 -1.72 -50.03
N LYS A 4 37.26 -2.99 -49.66
CA LYS A 4 36.07 -3.82 -49.87
C LYS A 4 34.88 -3.27 -49.07
N LYS A 5 33.76 -3.03 -49.76
CA LYS A 5 32.42 -2.58 -49.27
C LYS A 5 31.82 -3.38 -48.08
N ARG A 6 32.51 -4.39 -47.53
CA ARG A 6 32.00 -5.30 -46.50
C ARG A 6 32.24 -4.83 -45.06
N HIS A 7 33.04 -3.77 -44.85
CA HIS A 7 33.35 -3.28 -43.50
C HIS A 7 32.67 -1.96 -43.12
N VAL A 8 31.94 -1.30 -44.05
CA VAL A 8 31.20 -0.06 -43.76
C VAL A 8 29.82 -0.36 -43.14
N LEU A 9 29.26 -1.56 -43.36
CA LEU A 9 27.93 -1.92 -42.88
C LEU A 9 27.89 -2.20 -41.36
N GLY A 10 28.99 -2.65 -40.75
CA GLY A 10 29.04 -2.98 -39.32
C GLY A 10 29.12 -1.76 -38.39
N LEU A 11 29.61 -0.61 -38.88
CA LEU A 11 29.76 0.61 -38.07
C LEU A 11 28.46 1.43 -38.02
N ILE A 12 27.57 1.27 -39.01
CA ILE A 12 26.28 1.97 -39.09
C ILE A 12 25.22 1.33 -38.15
N ILE A 13 25.32 0.02 -37.89
CA ILE A 13 24.35 -0.69 -37.03
C ILE A 13 24.56 -0.34 -35.53
N MET A 14 25.80 -0.12 -35.08
CA MET A 14 26.08 0.24 -33.68
C MET A 14 25.59 1.64 -33.29
N ILE A 15 25.64 2.61 -34.22
CA ILE A 15 25.14 3.97 -33.97
C ILE A 15 23.60 4.01 -33.98
N GLY A 16 22.94 3.17 -34.79
CA GLY A 16 21.47 3.07 -34.81
C GLY A 16 20.88 2.53 -33.49
N LEU A 17 21.53 1.57 -32.84
CA LEU A 17 21.09 1.01 -31.56
C LEU A 17 21.22 2.00 -30.39
N THR A 18 22.20 2.91 -30.43
CA THR A 18 22.34 3.95 -29.40
C THR A 18 21.29 5.06 -29.53
N PHE A 19 20.85 5.43 -30.74
CA PHE A 19 19.84 6.48 -30.92
C PHE A 19 18.41 5.99 -30.67
N ILE A 20 18.05 4.77 -31.06
CA ILE A 20 16.73 4.19 -30.78
C ILE A 20 16.55 3.94 -29.26
N GLY A 21 17.63 3.58 -28.56
CA GLY A 21 17.62 3.43 -27.10
C GLY A 21 17.32 4.74 -26.36
N VAL A 22 17.84 5.88 -26.83
CA VAL A 22 17.59 7.19 -26.21
C VAL A 22 16.14 7.64 -26.39
N ASP A 23 15.57 7.46 -27.59
CA ASP A 23 14.20 7.92 -27.89
C ASP A 23 13.12 7.07 -27.19
N HIS A 24 13.40 5.78 -26.95
CA HIS A 24 12.55 4.94 -26.12
C HIS A 24 12.74 5.22 -24.62
N PHE A 25 13.95 5.56 -24.19
CA PHE A 25 14.27 5.92 -22.80
C PHE A 25 13.70 7.30 -22.40
N THR A 26 13.69 8.29 -23.29
CA THR A 26 13.07 9.61 -23.04
C THR A 26 11.55 9.48 -22.93
N LYS A 27 10.89 8.73 -23.82
CA LYS A 27 9.45 8.43 -23.69
C LYS A 27 9.12 7.65 -22.42
N SER A 28 10.03 6.80 -21.94
CA SER A 28 9.89 6.10 -20.65
C SER A 28 9.98 7.06 -19.45
N ARG A 29 10.80 8.12 -19.54
CA ARG A 29 10.86 9.19 -18.53
C ARG A 29 9.58 10.02 -18.51
N ASP A 30 8.99 10.32 -19.66
CA ASP A 30 7.72 11.04 -19.74
C ASP A 30 6.54 10.21 -19.20
N SER A 31 6.54 8.88 -19.38
CA SER A 31 5.55 8.01 -18.73
C SER A 31 5.75 7.86 -17.22
N LEU A 32 6.99 8.01 -16.73
CA LEU A 32 7.30 8.06 -15.30
C LEU A 32 6.97 9.44 -14.69
N SER A 33 7.03 10.53 -15.48
CA SER A 33 6.58 11.86 -15.05
C SER A 33 5.06 12.04 -15.17
N TYR A 34 4.34 11.11 -15.81
CA TYR A 34 2.89 11.09 -15.90
C TYR A 34 2.19 10.42 -14.71
N ILE A 35 2.97 9.91 -13.75
CA ILE A 35 2.50 9.81 -12.36
C ILE A 35 2.74 11.19 -11.75
N ASP A 36 2.06 12.18 -12.33
CA ASP A 36 1.83 13.47 -11.67
C ASP A 36 1.07 13.10 -10.39
N GLU A 37 1.79 13.21 -9.29
CA GLU A 37 1.32 13.13 -7.91
C GLU A 37 0.24 14.21 -7.75
N LYS A 38 -0.96 13.93 -8.23
CA LYS A 38 -2.15 14.64 -7.81
C LYS A 38 -2.31 14.27 -6.35
N ASP A 39 -1.62 15.02 -5.48
CA ASP A 39 -1.67 14.90 -4.03
C ASP A 39 -3.14 14.85 -3.64
N LYS A 40 -3.65 13.63 -3.44
CA LYS A 40 -5.00 13.42 -2.98
C LYS A 40 -4.92 13.75 -1.51
N VAL A 41 -5.20 15.00 -1.16
CA VAL A 41 -5.20 15.45 0.22
C VAL A 41 -6.36 14.73 0.90
N TYR A 42 -6.05 13.72 1.71
CA TYR A 42 -7.04 13.07 2.56
C TYR A 42 -7.19 13.93 3.81
N GLU A 43 -8.39 14.47 4.00
CA GLU A 43 -8.72 15.29 5.17
C GLU A 43 -8.79 14.40 6.43
N ILE A 44 -8.09 14.82 7.49
CA ILE A 44 -8.25 14.28 8.85
C ILE A 44 -9.14 15.24 9.63
N LYS A 45 -10.08 14.67 10.39
CA LYS A 45 -11.01 15.42 11.24
C LYS A 45 -10.84 14.99 12.69
N GLU A 46 -11.34 15.81 13.61
CA GLU A 46 -11.34 15.53 15.05
C GLU A 46 -12.79 15.36 15.53
N ASN A 47 -13.04 14.37 16.38
CA ASN A 47 -14.34 14.17 17.00
C ASN A 47 -14.47 14.90 18.35
N ASP A 48 -15.67 14.89 18.94
CA ASP A 48 -15.97 15.56 20.22
C ASP A 48 -15.14 15.04 21.43
N TYR A 49 -14.39 13.95 21.25
CA TYR A 49 -13.51 13.37 22.27
C TYR A 49 -12.02 13.64 22.02
N GLY A 50 -11.70 14.47 21.03
CA GLY A 50 -10.32 14.83 20.68
C GLY A 50 -9.57 13.74 19.91
N GLN A 51 -10.27 12.75 19.35
CA GLN A 51 -9.65 11.71 18.52
C GLN A 51 -9.68 12.13 17.06
N THR A 52 -8.57 11.89 16.37
CA THR A 52 -8.45 12.11 14.93
C THR A 52 -9.01 10.93 14.15
N TYR A 53 -9.72 11.20 13.06
CA TYR A 53 -10.29 10.17 12.20
C TYR A 53 -10.15 10.50 10.72
N GLY A 54 -9.93 9.48 9.91
CA GLY A 54 -9.80 9.61 8.46
C GLY A 54 -9.06 8.46 7.81
N SER A 55 -8.54 8.69 6.61
CA SER A 55 -7.79 7.67 5.87
C SER A 55 -6.35 7.60 6.34
N GLU A 56 -5.83 6.37 6.46
CA GLU A 56 -4.40 6.14 6.69
C GLU A 56 -3.51 6.75 5.60
N LEU A 57 -4.05 6.94 4.39
CA LEU A 57 -3.37 7.56 3.27
C LEU A 57 -3.18 9.09 3.41
N SER A 58 -3.67 9.68 4.50
CA SER A 58 -3.50 11.12 4.80
C SER A 58 -2.10 11.50 5.23
N THR A 59 -1.31 10.54 5.73
CA THR A 59 0.06 10.76 6.17
C THR A 59 1.04 9.99 5.29
N LYS A 60 2.26 10.52 5.15
CA LYS A 60 3.39 9.82 4.52
C LYS A 60 4.24 9.07 5.55
N GLU A 61 4.02 9.34 6.85
CA GLU A 61 4.78 8.76 7.96
C GLU A 61 3.96 7.65 8.64
N TYR A 62 4.60 6.50 8.89
CA TYR A 62 3.93 5.30 9.40
C TYR A 62 3.26 5.48 10.78
N ASP A 63 3.77 6.37 11.63
CA ASP A 63 3.29 6.55 13.01
C ASP A 63 2.42 7.81 13.20
N ASP A 64 2.13 8.53 12.11
CA ASP A 64 1.41 9.81 12.14
C ASP A 64 0.01 9.72 11.49
N GLY A 65 -0.56 8.51 11.46
CA GLY A 65 -1.92 8.26 10.99
C GLY A 65 -2.98 8.67 12.02
N PRO A 66 -4.26 8.76 11.64
CA PRO A 66 -5.34 9.11 12.57
C PRO A 66 -5.55 8.03 13.65
N ASP A 67 -6.07 8.43 14.81
CA ASP A 67 -6.43 7.51 15.90
C ASP A 67 -7.47 6.46 15.44
N LEU A 68 -8.37 6.89 14.54
CA LEU A 68 -9.45 6.13 13.95
C LEU A 68 -9.28 6.05 12.43
N ILE A 69 -8.89 4.87 11.94
CA ILE A 69 -8.65 4.61 10.51
C ILE A 69 -9.95 4.23 9.81
N SER A 70 -10.26 4.91 8.71
CA SER A 70 -11.40 4.60 7.85
C SER A 70 -11.20 3.25 7.14
N VAL A 71 -12.19 2.37 7.24
CA VAL A 71 -12.20 1.06 6.57
C VAL A 71 -13.55 0.81 5.89
N GLU A 72 -13.54 0.03 4.81
CA GLU A 72 -14.76 -0.54 4.27
C GLU A 72 -15.09 -1.82 5.04
N MET A 73 -16.21 -1.84 5.74
CA MET A 73 -16.65 -2.99 6.51
C MET A 73 -17.20 -4.09 5.59
N ASN A 74 -17.43 -5.28 6.15
CA ASN A 74 -17.95 -6.43 5.39
C ASN A 74 -19.32 -6.19 4.73
N ASN A 75 -20.08 -5.18 5.16
CA ASN A 75 -21.36 -4.79 4.59
C ASN A 75 -21.23 -3.72 3.48
N GLY A 76 -20.01 -3.31 3.12
CA GLY A 76 -19.73 -2.26 2.12
C GLY A 76 -19.89 -0.84 2.63
N GLU A 77 -20.25 -0.64 3.90
CA GLU A 77 -20.33 0.69 4.50
C GLU A 77 -18.97 1.10 5.08
N THR A 78 -18.67 2.40 5.05
CA THR A 78 -17.48 2.95 5.70
C THR A 78 -17.68 3.00 7.21
N GLY A 79 -16.71 2.48 7.95
CA GLY A 79 -16.60 2.64 9.39
C GLY A 79 -15.18 3.02 9.79
N TYR A 80 -14.94 3.12 11.09
CA TYR A 80 -13.63 3.49 11.63
C TYR A 80 -13.15 2.46 12.64
N VAL A 81 -11.86 2.15 12.62
CA VAL A 81 -11.22 1.21 13.53
C VAL A 81 -10.07 1.88 14.26
N TYR A 82 -9.82 1.49 15.51
CA TYR A 82 -8.67 2.01 16.24
C TYR A 82 -7.36 1.62 15.55
N ARG A 83 -6.45 2.58 15.42
CA ARG A 83 -5.12 2.38 14.82
C ARG A 83 -4.35 1.25 15.49
N ASP A 84 -4.35 1.19 16.82
CA ASP A 84 -3.67 0.14 17.59
C ASP A 84 -4.27 -1.25 17.33
N ASP A 85 -5.59 -1.36 17.13
CA ASP A 85 -6.24 -2.61 16.78
C ASP A 85 -5.92 -3.04 15.35
N PHE A 86 -5.81 -2.07 14.43
CA PHE A 86 -5.48 -2.29 13.02
C PHE A 86 -4.05 -2.82 12.85
N TYR A 87 -3.07 -2.19 13.51
CA TYR A 87 -1.66 -2.59 13.44
C TYR A 87 -1.29 -3.71 14.40
N ASP A 88 -2.14 -3.99 15.39
CA ASP A 88 -1.94 -5.06 16.36
C ASP A 88 -0.59 -4.94 17.10
N ASN A 89 -0.17 -3.71 17.40
CA ASN A 89 1.17 -3.38 17.91
C ASN A 89 1.56 -4.21 19.14
N ALA A 90 0.60 -4.52 20.01
CA ALA A 90 0.82 -5.31 21.22
C ALA A 90 1.16 -6.79 20.96
N ASN A 91 0.83 -7.32 19.78
CA ASN A 91 0.99 -8.74 19.42
C ASN A 91 2.04 -8.97 18.32
N GLN A 92 2.82 -7.95 17.96
CA GLN A 92 3.89 -8.08 16.98
C GLN A 92 5.01 -9.00 17.51
N PRO A 93 5.46 -9.99 16.71
CA PRO A 93 6.57 -10.86 17.09
C PRO A 93 7.88 -10.08 17.27
N ASN A 94 8.64 -10.38 18.33
CA ASN A 94 9.90 -9.68 18.63
C ASN A 94 11.16 -10.45 18.21
N ASN A 95 11.01 -11.69 17.75
CA ASN A 95 12.10 -12.54 17.28
C ASN A 95 11.62 -13.53 16.21
N PRO A 96 12.55 -14.18 15.47
CA PRO A 96 12.19 -15.10 14.40
C PRO A 96 11.33 -16.29 14.84
N ASP A 97 11.57 -16.84 16.03
CA ASP A 97 10.81 -18.00 16.53
C ASP A 97 9.35 -17.62 16.84
N GLU A 98 9.14 -16.46 17.48
CA GLU A 98 7.81 -15.89 17.68
C GLU A 98 7.10 -15.60 16.36
N ALA A 99 7.84 -15.14 15.33
CA ALA A 99 7.27 -14.87 14.02
C ALA A 99 6.75 -16.15 13.37
N VAL A 100 7.46 -17.27 13.52
CA VAL A 100 7.00 -18.58 13.02
C VAL A 100 5.71 -19.02 13.73
N GLU A 101 5.63 -18.87 15.05
CA GLU A 101 4.42 -19.23 15.82
C GLU A 101 3.23 -18.31 15.50
N TYR A 102 3.49 -17.01 15.33
CA TYR A 102 2.49 -16.05 14.87
C TYR A 102 1.93 -16.44 13.51
N MET A 103 2.80 -16.75 12.54
CA MET A 103 2.36 -17.16 11.20
C MET A 103 1.55 -18.46 11.20
N LYS A 104 1.91 -19.45 12.04
CA LYS A 104 1.08 -20.66 12.22
C LYS A 104 -0.32 -20.31 12.75
N THR A 105 -0.41 -19.36 13.67
CA THR A 105 -1.69 -18.87 14.21
C THR A 105 -2.50 -18.15 13.14
N VAL A 106 -1.87 -17.28 12.35
CA VAL A 106 -2.47 -16.60 11.20
C VAL A 106 -3.07 -17.61 10.22
N GLU A 107 -2.28 -18.59 9.77
CA GLU A 107 -2.74 -19.63 8.85
C GLU A 107 -3.92 -20.44 9.41
N LYS A 108 -3.85 -20.82 10.69
CA LYS A 108 -4.90 -21.58 11.34
C LYS A 108 -6.21 -20.79 11.38
N ASN A 109 -6.16 -19.50 11.70
CA ASN A 109 -7.33 -18.63 11.75
C ASN A 109 -7.93 -18.46 10.34
N ILE A 110 -7.10 -18.20 9.33
CA ILE A 110 -7.57 -18.09 7.95
C ILE A 110 -8.23 -19.40 7.49
N LYS A 111 -7.62 -20.57 7.74
CA LYS A 111 -8.20 -21.87 7.38
C LYS A 111 -9.54 -22.15 8.08
N LYS A 112 -9.71 -21.66 9.31
CA LYS A 112 -10.90 -21.91 10.13
C LYS A 112 -12.04 -20.92 9.85
N TYR A 113 -11.72 -19.64 9.68
CA TYR A 113 -12.69 -18.56 9.67
C TYR A 113 -12.77 -17.82 8.33
N GLY A 114 -11.82 -18.04 7.42
CA GLY A 114 -11.66 -17.26 6.20
C GLY A 114 -11.03 -15.90 6.43
N TYR A 115 -10.56 -15.59 7.64
CA TYR A 115 -9.84 -14.35 7.96
C TYR A 115 -8.87 -14.56 9.12
N TYR A 116 -7.87 -13.69 9.24
CA TYR A 116 -6.88 -13.75 10.33
C TYR A 116 -7.43 -13.09 11.61
N LYS A 117 -7.88 -11.84 11.49
CA LYS A 117 -8.34 -11.01 12.63
C LYS A 117 -9.66 -10.34 12.27
N SER A 118 -10.54 -10.17 13.25
CA SER A 118 -11.77 -9.38 13.12
C SER A 118 -11.73 -8.29 14.17
N ILE A 119 -11.87 -7.04 13.75
CA ILE A 119 -11.86 -5.87 14.63
C ILE A 119 -13.20 -5.16 14.59
N VAL A 120 -13.60 -4.55 15.70
CA VAL A 120 -14.86 -3.81 15.80
C VAL A 120 -14.71 -2.50 15.04
N ALA A 121 -15.70 -2.18 14.21
CA ALA A 121 -15.78 -0.90 13.51
C ALA A 121 -16.81 0.01 14.20
N TYR A 122 -16.47 1.28 14.27
CA TYR A 122 -17.18 2.35 14.97
C TYR A 122 -17.63 3.44 13.98
N LYS A 123 -18.53 4.32 14.43
CA LYS A 123 -18.72 5.64 13.80
C LYS A 123 -17.49 6.53 14.06
N GLU A 124 -17.48 7.70 13.44
CA GLU A 124 -16.48 8.77 13.66
C GLU A 124 -16.35 9.21 15.13
N ASP A 125 -17.35 8.92 15.96
CA ASP A 125 -17.33 9.18 17.41
C ASP A 125 -16.42 8.23 18.23
N GLY A 126 -15.86 7.19 17.62
CA GLY A 126 -15.00 6.19 18.27
C GLY A 126 -15.70 5.31 19.32
N LYS A 127 -17.02 5.40 19.46
CA LYS A 127 -17.80 4.76 20.54
C LYS A 127 -18.97 3.93 20.02
N THR A 128 -19.69 4.42 19.02
CA THR A 128 -20.85 3.74 18.46
C THR A 128 -20.40 2.61 17.56
N LYS A 129 -20.55 1.36 18.03
CA LYS A 129 -20.24 0.16 17.25
C LYS A 129 -21.24 0.00 16.11
N ILE A 130 -20.74 -0.15 14.89
CA ILE A 130 -21.57 -0.28 13.67
C ILE A 130 -21.30 -1.56 12.88
N GLY A 131 -20.19 -2.25 13.16
CA GLY A 131 -19.91 -3.50 12.47
C GLY A 131 -18.56 -4.10 12.83
N THR A 132 -18.03 -4.88 11.90
CA THR A 132 -16.71 -5.50 12.01
C THR A 132 -15.96 -5.39 10.69
N PHE A 133 -14.65 -5.22 10.81
CA PHE A 133 -13.70 -5.27 9.70
C PHE A 133 -12.83 -6.51 9.86
N LYS A 134 -12.70 -7.30 8.78
CA LYS A 134 -11.90 -8.52 8.77
C LYS A 134 -10.58 -8.25 8.06
N ILE A 135 -9.48 -8.65 8.70
CA ILE A 135 -8.13 -8.53 8.19
C ILE A 135 -7.66 -9.92 7.75
N GLY A 136 -7.17 -9.98 6.51
CA GLY A 136 -6.68 -11.21 5.88
C GLY A 136 -7.79 -12.15 5.43
N GLY A 137 -7.48 -13.01 4.46
CA GLY A 137 -8.42 -13.92 3.81
C GLY A 137 -9.04 -13.37 2.53
N ASN A 138 -9.48 -14.27 1.64
CA ASN A 138 -10.18 -13.98 0.38
C ASN A 138 -11.64 -14.42 0.49
#